data_AF-A0A7Y2J0R0-F1
#
_entry.id   AF-A0A7Y2J0R0-F1
#
_cell.length_a   1.000
_cell.length_b   1.000
_cell.length_c   1.000
_cell.angle_alpha   90.00
_cell.angle_beta   90.00
_cell.angle_gamma   90.00
#
_symmetry.space_group_name_H-M   'P 1'
#
loop_
_entity.id
_entity.type
_entity.pdbx_description
1 polymer ?
#
loop_
_entity_poly.entity_id
_entity_poly.type
_entity_poly.pdbx_seq_one_letter_code
_entity_poly.pdbx_strand_id
1 'polypeptide(L)'
;MKLSSDFIAGSELAQANRENHEAALAVVRAAAEAAAAGGGEKARARHVSRGKMLPRERVANLLDPGSPFLEVGATAAHGMYDGAAPCAGAIAGIGRVMGQEVMVVCNDATVKGGTYYPMTVKKHLRAQEIAEECALPCVYLVDSGGANLPNQDEVFPDRDHFGRIFYNQARMSAKGIAQIAVVMGSCTAGGAYVPAMSDVTIIVRDQGTIFLAGPPLVKAATGEVVTAEDLGGGDVHTRLSGVADMLAEDDAHALALARQAVGSLNHAKPQTVQWVSPEDPAYDPEELLSVVPTDPRVPYDIREVIARVVDGSRFDEFKPRFGETLVTGFAHLRGCPVGIVANNGVLFSEAAQKGAHFVELCSQRNIPLVFLQNITGF
;
A
#
# COMPACT_ATOMS: atom_id res chain seq x y z
N MET A 1 -9.33 9.47 31.08
CA MET A 1 -10.21 8.70 32.01
C MET A 1 -10.37 7.30 31.43
N LYS A 2 -10.51 6.23 32.23
CA LYS A 2 -10.78 4.89 31.67
C LYS A 2 -12.25 4.81 31.26
N LEU A 3 -12.54 4.44 30.02
CA LEU A 3 -13.90 4.21 29.54
C LEU A 3 -14.48 2.97 30.23
N SER A 4 -15.75 3.05 30.63
CA SER A 4 -16.55 1.91 31.07
C SER A 4 -17.43 1.45 29.92
N SER A 5 -17.35 0.16 29.59
CA SER A 5 -18.21 -0.51 28.62
C SER A 5 -19.55 -0.86 29.26
N ASP A 6 -20.64 -0.44 28.63
CA ASP A 6 -22.01 -0.88 28.92
C ASP A 6 -22.45 -2.00 27.97
N PHE A 7 -21.61 -2.34 26.97
CA PHE A 7 -21.85 -3.45 26.04
C PHE A 7 -22.00 -4.81 26.74
N ILE A 8 -23.05 -5.54 26.36
CA ILE A 8 -23.37 -6.89 26.88
C ILE A 8 -23.10 -7.91 25.78
N ALA A 9 -21.94 -8.58 25.87
CA ALA A 9 -21.47 -9.55 24.87
C ALA A 9 -22.43 -10.72 24.61
N GLY A 10 -23.20 -11.14 25.62
CA GLY A 10 -24.14 -12.27 25.53
C GLY A 10 -25.52 -11.94 24.98
N SER A 11 -25.79 -10.70 24.56
CA SER A 11 -27.11 -10.32 24.04
C SER A 11 -27.40 -10.91 22.65
N GLU A 12 -28.68 -11.14 22.32
CA GLU A 12 -29.08 -11.59 20.99
C GLU A 12 -28.62 -10.62 19.89
N LEU A 13 -28.66 -9.30 20.17
CA LEU A 13 -28.16 -8.28 19.24
C LEU A 13 -26.65 -8.40 19.01
N ALA A 14 -25.86 -8.64 20.06
CA ALA A 14 -24.40 -8.80 19.96
C ALA A 14 -24.01 -10.03 19.13
N GLN A 15 -24.77 -11.12 19.27
CA GLN A 15 -24.59 -12.35 18.47
C GLN A 15 -24.96 -12.09 16.99
N ALA A 16 -26.12 -11.49 16.74
CA ALA A 16 -26.55 -11.15 15.38
C ALA A 16 -25.57 -10.20 14.67
N ASN A 17 -25.06 -9.18 15.37
CA ASN A 17 -24.04 -8.27 14.82
C ASN A 17 -22.77 -9.04 14.40
N ARG A 18 -22.28 -9.93 15.26
CA ARG A 18 -21.09 -10.73 14.98
C ARG A 18 -21.28 -11.60 13.75
N GLU A 19 -22.37 -12.36 13.69
CA GLU A 19 -22.68 -13.24 12.55
C GLU A 19 -22.73 -12.45 11.23
N ASN A 20 -23.38 -11.29 11.23
CA ASN A 20 -23.49 -10.44 10.04
C ASN A 20 -22.13 -9.84 9.63
N HIS A 21 -21.30 -9.40 10.58
CA HIS A 21 -19.96 -8.90 10.28
C HIS A 21 -19.03 -10.00 9.80
N GLU A 22 -19.10 -11.20 10.39
CA GLU A 22 -18.35 -12.38 9.93
C GLU A 22 -18.73 -12.76 8.49
N ALA A 23 -20.02 -12.69 8.15
CA ALA A 23 -20.48 -12.88 6.77
C ALA A 23 -19.93 -11.81 5.82
N ALA A 24 -19.92 -10.53 6.22
CA ALA A 24 -19.33 -9.45 5.42
C ALA A 24 -17.82 -9.61 5.25
N LEU A 25 -17.11 -9.99 6.32
CA LEU A 25 -15.67 -10.27 6.28
C LEU A 25 -15.34 -11.47 5.39
N ALA A 26 -16.21 -12.49 5.32
CA ALA A 26 -16.03 -13.61 4.40
C ALA A 26 -16.01 -13.17 2.93
N VAL A 27 -16.86 -12.20 2.55
CA VAL A 27 -16.85 -11.61 1.20
C VAL A 27 -15.52 -10.92 0.91
N VAL A 28 -15.02 -10.11 1.85
CA VAL A 28 -13.73 -9.41 1.71
C VAL A 28 -12.57 -10.39 1.65
N ARG A 29 -12.57 -11.44 2.49
CA ARG A 29 -11.56 -12.51 2.49
C ARG A 29 -11.52 -13.23 1.15
N ALA A 30 -12.67 -13.63 0.61
CA ALA A 30 -12.73 -14.28 -0.70
C ALA A 30 -12.17 -13.38 -1.82
N ALA A 31 -12.47 -12.08 -1.80
CA ALA A 31 -11.91 -11.12 -2.75
C ALA A 31 -10.37 -10.99 -2.61
N ALA A 32 -9.86 -10.97 -1.38
CA ALA A 32 -8.43 -10.90 -1.10
C ALA A 32 -7.68 -12.19 -1.50
N GLU A 33 -8.27 -13.36 -1.25
CA GLU A 33 -7.72 -14.66 -1.67
C GLU A 33 -7.65 -14.78 -3.19
N ALA A 34 -8.72 -14.38 -3.89
CA ALA A 34 -8.72 -14.32 -5.35
C ALA A 34 -7.65 -13.34 -5.88
N ALA A 35 -7.48 -12.19 -5.24
CA ALA A 35 -6.43 -11.24 -5.57
C ALA A 35 -5.02 -11.81 -5.30
N ALA A 36 -4.86 -12.59 -4.24
CA ALA A 36 -3.59 -13.21 -3.88
C ALA A 36 -3.18 -14.36 -4.82
N ALA A 37 -4.15 -14.97 -5.51
CA ALA A 37 -3.91 -16.02 -6.50
C ALA A 37 -3.28 -15.51 -7.82
N GLY A 38 -3.17 -14.19 -8.02
CA GLY A 38 -2.57 -13.57 -9.21
C GLY A 38 -3.32 -13.94 -10.48
N GLY A 39 -2.60 -14.21 -11.57
CA GLY A 39 -3.17 -14.60 -12.87
C GLY A 39 -3.70 -16.04 -12.95
N GLY A 40 -3.85 -16.72 -11.81
CA GLY A 40 -4.26 -18.12 -11.72
C GLY A 40 -3.13 -19.12 -11.94
N GLU A 41 -3.43 -20.40 -11.67
CA GLU A 41 -2.45 -21.50 -11.60
C GLU A 41 -1.62 -21.64 -12.89
N LYS A 42 -2.27 -21.61 -14.06
CA LYS A 42 -1.59 -21.74 -15.36
C LYS A 42 -0.59 -20.61 -15.61
N ALA A 43 -0.93 -19.37 -15.25
CA ALA A 43 -0.05 -18.23 -15.43
C ALA A 43 1.13 -18.28 -14.45
N ARG A 44 0.88 -18.67 -13.20
CA ARG A 44 1.91 -18.88 -12.17
C ARG A 44 2.88 -20.00 -12.55
N ALA A 45 2.38 -21.14 -13.01
CA ALA A 45 3.22 -22.25 -13.47
C ALA A 45 4.13 -21.83 -14.64
N ARG A 46 3.59 -21.07 -15.61
CA ARG A 46 4.39 -20.51 -16.71
C ARG A 46 5.41 -19.47 -16.26
N HIS A 47 5.13 -18.73 -15.19
CA HIS A 47 6.09 -17.78 -14.61
C HIS A 47 7.25 -18.53 -13.96
N VAL A 48 6.95 -19.53 -13.11
CA VAL A 48 7.95 -20.36 -12.43
C VAL A 48 8.76 -21.20 -13.43
N SER A 49 8.14 -21.69 -14.51
CA SER A 49 8.87 -22.45 -15.55
C SER A 49 9.93 -21.63 -16.28
N ARG A 50 9.96 -20.31 -16.09
CA ARG A 50 11.00 -19.40 -16.61
C ARG A 50 12.11 -19.14 -15.59
N GLY A 51 12.13 -19.85 -14.47
CA GLY A 51 13.10 -19.66 -13.39
C GLY A 51 12.81 -18.48 -12.45
N LYS A 52 11.63 -17.85 -12.58
CA LYS A 52 11.27 -16.63 -11.86
C LYS A 52 10.54 -16.93 -10.55
N MET A 53 10.90 -16.21 -9.49
CA MET A 53 10.19 -16.21 -8.22
C MET A 53 8.83 -15.52 -8.39
N LEU A 54 7.78 -16.03 -7.72
CA LEU A 54 6.46 -15.40 -7.81
C LEU A 54 6.45 -14.02 -7.14
N PRO A 55 5.63 -13.07 -7.60
CA PRO A 55 5.60 -11.70 -7.08
C PRO A 55 5.44 -11.58 -5.56
N ARG A 56 4.50 -12.32 -4.96
CA ARG A 56 4.32 -12.33 -3.49
C ARG A 56 5.47 -12.98 -2.74
N GLU A 57 6.12 -13.98 -3.35
CA GLU A 57 7.34 -14.57 -2.80
C GLU A 57 8.51 -13.58 -2.87
N ARG A 58 8.62 -12.79 -3.94
CA ARG A 58 9.63 -11.72 -4.04
C ARG A 58 9.46 -10.68 -2.93
N VAL A 59 8.23 -10.23 -2.69
CA VAL A 59 7.93 -9.33 -1.57
C VAL A 59 8.31 -9.99 -0.24
N ALA A 60 7.89 -11.24 0.01
CA ALA A 60 8.21 -11.94 1.26
C ALA A 60 9.72 -12.13 1.49
N ASN A 61 10.49 -12.42 0.43
CA ASN A 61 11.95 -12.62 0.50
C ASN A 61 12.73 -11.29 0.56
N LEU A 62 12.11 -10.17 0.16
CA LEU A 62 12.68 -8.83 0.36
C LEU A 62 12.63 -8.42 1.83
N LEU A 63 11.51 -8.70 2.49
CA LEU A 63 11.22 -8.25 3.85
C LEU A 63 12.12 -8.91 4.91
N ASP A 64 12.28 -8.24 6.04
CA ASP A 64 12.93 -8.80 7.21
C ASP A 64 12.13 -10.00 7.76
N PRO A 65 12.80 -11.08 8.22
CA PRO A 65 12.12 -12.25 8.75
C PRO A 65 11.12 -11.90 9.88
N GLY A 66 9.87 -12.32 9.72
CA GLY A 66 8.80 -12.06 10.69
C GLY A 66 8.26 -10.62 10.69
N SER A 67 8.74 -9.74 9.81
CA SER A 67 8.19 -8.38 9.69
C SER A 67 6.73 -8.43 9.23
N PRO A 68 5.84 -7.58 9.78
CA PRO A 68 4.53 -7.36 9.19
C PRO A 68 4.67 -6.70 7.81
N PHE A 69 3.64 -6.87 7.00
CA PHE A 69 3.46 -6.18 5.72
C PHE A 69 2.05 -5.57 5.66
N LEU A 70 1.97 -4.25 5.62
CA LEU A 70 0.72 -3.52 5.47
C LEU A 70 0.42 -3.33 3.98
N GLU A 71 -0.33 -4.28 3.40
CA GLU A 71 -0.68 -4.25 1.98
C GLU A 71 -1.66 -3.10 1.68
N VAL A 72 -1.35 -2.32 0.65
CA VAL A 72 -2.17 -1.21 0.15
C VAL A 72 -3.00 -1.70 -1.02
N GLY A 73 -4.33 -1.60 -0.91
CA GLY A 73 -5.25 -1.92 -2.00
C GLY A 73 -5.21 -3.39 -2.43
N ALA A 74 -5.20 -4.33 -1.49
CA ALA A 74 -5.18 -5.78 -1.76
C ALA A 74 -6.33 -6.22 -2.69
N THR A 75 -7.51 -5.62 -2.55
CA THR A 75 -8.70 -5.88 -3.37
C THR A 75 -8.87 -4.91 -4.55
N ALA A 76 -7.83 -4.16 -4.91
CA ALA A 76 -7.89 -3.24 -6.05
C ALA A 76 -8.30 -3.96 -7.34
N ALA A 77 -9.18 -3.32 -8.12
CA ALA A 77 -9.80 -3.85 -9.33
C ALA A 77 -10.65 -5.13 -9.15
N HIS A 78 -11.06 -5.46 -7.92
CA HIS A 78 -12.04 -6.53 -7.69
C HIS A 78 -13.36 -6.23 -8.42
N GLY A 79 -13.85 -7.21 -9.20
CA GLY A 79 -15.06 -7.06 -10.02
C GLY A 79 -14.93 -6.13 -11.24
N MET A 80 -13.74 -5.59 -11.52
CA MET A 80 -13.49 -4.72 -12.67
C MET A 80 -12.85 -5.52 -13.83
N TYR A 81 -13.00 -5.01 -15.06
CA TYR A 81 -12.37 -5.58 -16.27
C TYR A 81 -12.63 -7.09 -16.45
N ASP A 82 -13.84 -7.55 -16.12
CA ASP A 82 -14.21 -8.97 -16.14
C ASP A 82 -13.28 -9.87 -15.32
N GLY A 83 -12.71 -9.34 -14.23
CA GLY A 83 -11.77 -10.06 -13.36
C GLY A 83 -10.37 -10.22 -13.94
N ALA A 84 -10.03 -9.49 -15.01
CA ALA A 84 -8.75 -9.63 -15.72
C ALA A 84 -7.52 -9.16 -14.93
N ALA A 85 -7.71 -8.28 -13.93
CA ALA A 85 -6.63 -7.61 -13.22
C ALA A 85 -6.75 -7.74 -11.68
N PRO A 86 -6.74 -8.95 -11.11
CA PRO A 86 -6.76 -9.13 -9.65
C PRO A 86 -5.63 -8.34 -8.99
N CYS A 87 -5.91 -7.75 -7.82
CA CYS A 87 -4.98 -6.86 -7.09
C CYS A 87 -4.51 -5.64 -7.93
N ALA A 88 -5.22 -5.32 -9.02
CA ALA A 88 -4.79 -4.42 -10.09
C ALA A 88 -3.42 -4.80 -10.71
N GLY A 89 -3.02 -6.07 -10.69
CA GLY A 89 -1.77 -6.54 -11.30
C GLY A 89 -0.49 -6.05 -10.62
N ALA A 90 -0.59 -5.52 -9.40
CA ALA A 90 0.56 -5.09 -8.61
C ALA A 90 0.30 -5.28 -7.11
N ILE A 91 1.31 -5.74 -6.39
CA ILE A 91 1.33 -5.77 -4.92
C ILE A 91 2.02 -4.49 -4.46
N ALA A 92 1.39 -3.75 -3.56
CA ALA A 92 1.99 -2.55 -2.96
C ALA A 92 1.79 -2.61 -1.46
N GLY A 93 2.73 -2.10 -0.67
CA GLY A 93 2.58 -2.07 0.78
C GLY A 93 3.83 -1.65 1.52
N ILE A 94 3.66 -1.45 2.82
CA ILE A 94 4.73 -1.02 3.72
C ILE A 94 5.23 -2.24 4.50
N GLY A 95 6.53 -2.47 4.49
CA GLY A 95 7.16 -3.50 5.31
C GLY A 95 8.54 -3.07 5.79
N ARG A 96 9.21 -3.93 6.57
CA ARG A 96 10.58 -3.64 7.02
C ARG A 96 11.62 -4.35 6.17
N VAL A 97 12.64 -3.61 5.78
CA VAL A 97 13.83 -4.11 5.07
C VAL A 97 15.05 -3.51 5.74
N MET A 98 15.94 -4.36 6.26
CA MET A 98 17.12 -3.92 7.01
C MET A 98 16.76 -2.98 8.18
N GLY A 99 15.68 -3.29 8.89
CA GLY A 99 15.16 -2.51 10.02
C GLY A 99 14.43 -1.21 9.65
N GLN A 100 14.37 -0.86 8.36
CA GLN A 100 13.76 0.38 7.88
C GLN A 100 12.38 0.11 7.26
N GLU A 101 11.41 0.98 7.52
CA GLU A 101 10.10 0.93 6.88
C GLU A 101 10.23 1.43 5.43
N VAL A 102 9.82 0.60 4.47
CA VAL A 102 9.93 0.88 3.04
C VAL A 102 8.60 0.66 2.34
N MET A 103 8.31 1.48 1.34
CA MET A 103 7.22 1.23 0.40
C MET A 103 7.71 0.26 -0.68
N VAL A 104 7.08 -0.91 -0.78
CA VAL A 104 7.35 -1.89 -1.83
C VAL A 104 6.26 -1.80 -2.87
N VAL A 105 6.62 -1.78 -4.16
CA VAL A 105 5.69 -1.92 -5.28
C VAL A 105 6.22 -3.01 -6.22
N CYS A 106 5.48 -4.10 -6.36
CA CYS A 106 5.86 -5.27 -7.14
C CYS A 106 4.82 -5.57 -8.22
N ASN A 107 5.23 -5.59 -9.48
CA ASN A 107 4.34 -6.00 -10.56
C ASN A 107 4.06 -7.51 -10.50
N ASP A 108 2.81 -7.89 -10.77
CA ASP A 108 2.45 -9.29 -10.95
C ASP A 108 2.42 -9.67 -12.43
N ALA A 109 3.55 -10.17 -12.94
CA ALA A 109 3.68 -10.62 -14.32
C ALA A 109 2.74 -11.79 -14.69
N THR A 110 2.17 -12.48 -13.70
CA THR A 110 1.18 -13.54 -13.96
C THR A 110 -0.17 -12.93 -14.36
N VAL A 111 -0.48 -11.72 -13.90
CA VAL A 111 -1.69 -10.97 -14.22
C VAL A 111 -1.50 -10.22 -15.54
N LYS A 112 -2.01 -10.78 -16.65
CA LYS A 112 -1.95 -10.16 -17.99
C LYS A 112 -0.54 -9.67 -18.38
N GLY A 113 0.50 -10.41 -17.97
CA GLY A 113 1.88 -10.05 -18.26
C GLY A 113 2.40 -8.84 -17.46
N GLY A 114 1.75 -8.49 -16.35
CA GLY A 114 2.10 -7.33 -15.53
C GLY A 114 1.73 -6.00 -16.20
N THR A 115 0.81 -6.01 -17.17
CA THR A 115 0.42 -4.80 -17.90
C THR A 115 -0.36 -3.83 -17.02
N TYR A 116 -0.13 -2.54 -17.22
CA TYR A 116 -0.79 -1.49 -16.45
C TYR A 116 -2.20 -1.23 -16.97
N TYR A 117 -3.19 -1.64 -16.19
CA TYR A 117 -4.57 -1.17 -16.30
C TYR A 117 -4.72 0.22 -15.64
N PRO A 118 -5.82 0.96 -15.88
CA PRO A 118 -6.05 2.24 -15.21
C PRO A 118 -5.94 2.13 -13.68
N MET A 119 -6.50 1.07 -13.10
CA MET A 119 -6.37 0.79 -11.66
C MET A 119 -4.95 0.42 -11.22
N THR A 120 -4.11 -0.15 -12.09
CA THR A 120 -2.70 -0.41 -11.80
C THR A 120 -1.95 0.92 -11.64
N VAL A 121 -2.19 1.88 -12.54
CA VAL A 121 -1.62 3.23 -12.46
C VAL A 121 -2.04 3.90 -11.16
N LYS A 122 -3.35 3.93 -10.89
CA LYS A 122 -3.89 4.54 -9.66
C LYS A 122 -3.28 3.92 -8.40
N LYS A 123 -3.16 2.59 -8.35
CA LYS A 123 -2.56 1.88 -7.22
C LYS A 123 -1.07 2.22 -7.04
N HIS A 124 -0.30 2.26 -8.14
CA HIS A 124 1.11 2.65 -8.09
C HIS A 124 1.27 4.09 -7.60
N LEU A 125 0.49 5.03 -8.15
CA LEU A 125 0.54 6.44 -7.73
C LEU A 125 0.13 6.62 -6.26
N ARG A 126 -0.89 5.89 -5.79
CA ARG A 126 -1.27 5.91 -4.37
C ARG A 126 -0.17 5.39 -3.46
N ALA A 127 0.57 4.36 -3.89
CA ALA A 127 1.72 3.87 -3.14
C ALA A 127 2.83 4.93 -3.05
N GLN A 128 3.12 5.65 -4.13
CA GLN A 128 4.08 6.76 -4.11
C GLN A 128 3.61 7.95 -3.27
N GLU A 129 2.31 8.29 -3.31
CA GLU A 129 1.74 9.34 -2.48
C GLU A 129 1.94 9.04 -0.98
N ILE A 130 1.63 7.80 -0.56
CA ILE A 130 1.90 7.34 0.82
C ILE A 130 3.41 7.39 1.13
N ALA A 131 4.26 6.96 0.20
CA ALA A 131 5.71 6.99 0.40
C ALA A 131 6.24 8.42 0.57
N GLU A 132 5.74 9.36 -0.23
CA GLU A 132 6.13 10.77 -0.16
C GLU A 132 5.65 11.43 1.14
N GLU A 133 4.40 11.19 1.55
CA GLU A 133 3.81 11.75 2.77
C GLU A 133 4.45 11.19 4.05
N CYS A 134 4.84 9.92 4.04
CA CYS A 134 5.45 9.23 5.18
C CYS A 134 7.00 9.17 5.12
N ALA A 135 7.63 9.78 4.11
CA ALA A 135 9.07 9.73 3.85
C ALA A 135 9.66 8.31 3.82
N LEU A 136 8.96 7.37 3.16
CA LEU A 136 9.36 5.96 3.04
C LEU A 136 10.24 5.76 1.80
N PRO A 137 11.45 5.18 1.91
CA PRO A 137 12.19 4.71 0.75
C PRO A 137 11.34 3.74 -0.10
N CYS A 138 11.47 3.85 -1.41
CA CYS A 138 10.70 3.06 -2.36
C CYS A 138 11.56 1.93 -2.94
N VAL A 139 11.01 0.70 -2.95
CA VAL A 139 11.58 -0.44 -3.68
C VAL A 139 10.59 -0.92 -4.75
N TYR A 140 10.95 -0.74 -6.01
CA TYR A 140 10.18 -1.14 -7.18
C TYR A 140 10.67 -2.49 -7.69
N LEU A 141 9.89 -3.56 -7.52
CA LEU A 141 10.16 -4.88 -8.10
C LEU A 141 9.46 -4.94 -9.47
N VAL A 142 10.20 -4.54 -10.51
CA VAL A 142 9.69 -4.26 -11.85
C VAL A 142 9.65 -5.52 -12.71
N ASP A 143 8.47 -5.83 -13.23
CA ASP A 143 8.22 -6.98 -14.12
C ASP A 143 6.92 -6.75 -14.91
N SER A 144 6.97 -5.87 -15.91
CA SER A 144 5.78 -5.38 -16.61
C SER A 144 5.94 -5.40 -18.13
N GLY A 145 4.95 -5.97 -18.80
CA GLY A 145 4.83 -5.94 -20.27
C GLY A 145 4.46 -4.58 -20.87
N GLY A 146 4.29 -3.52 -20.07
CA GLY A 146 3.91 -2.17 -20.53
C GLY A 146 2.48 -1.78 -20.16
N ALA A 147 1.89 -0.85 -20.91
CA ALA A 147 0.52 -0.38 -20.69
C ALA A 147 -0.52 -1.34 -21.29
N ASN A 148 -1.71 -1.39 -20.70
CA ASN A 148 -2.87 -2.02 -21.30
C ASN A 148 -3.36 -1.16 -22.50
N LEU A 149 -2.96 -1.55 -23.72
CA LEU A 149 -3.25 -0.77 -24.92
C LEU A 149 -4.74 -0.53 -25.21
N PRO A 150 -5.67 -1.49 -24.97
CA PRO A 150 -7.10 -1.24 -25.12
C PRO A 150 -7.64 -0.08 -24.27
N ASN A 151 -7.05 0.18 -23.10
CA ASN A 151 -7.42 1.27 -22.20
C ASN A 151 -6.35 2.39 -22.15
N GLN A 152 -5.60 2.59 -23.22
CA GLN A 152 -4.45 3.52 -23.22
C GLN A 152 -4.82 4.98 -22.87
N ASP A 153 -6.02 5.43 -23.23
CA ASP A 153 -6.53 6.78 -22.98
C ASP A 153 -6.80 7.03 -21.48
N GLU A 154 -7.04 5.97 -20.72
CA GLU A 154 -7.18 5.97 -19.26
C GLU A 154 -5.86 5.63 -18.54
N VAL A 155 -4.78 5.39 -19.29
CA VAL A 155 -3.48 4.97 -18.74
C VAL A 155 -2.38 5.98 -19.04
N PHE A 156 -2.45 6.73 -20.15
CA PHE A 156 -1.33 7.53 -20.65
C PHE A 156 -1.46 9.06 -20.50
N PRO A 157 -2.54 9.72 -20.97
CA PRO A 157 -2.45 11.15 -21.32
C PRO A 157 -2.58 12.15 -20.17
N ASP A 158 -3.29 11.82 -19.08
CA ASP A 158 -3.70 12.82 -18.08
C ASP A 158 -2.67 13.02 -16.95
N ARG A 159 -2.85 14.07 -16.15
CA ARG A 159 -1.95 14.47 -15.05
C ARG A 159 -1.61 13.32 -14.10
N ASP A 160 -2.61 12.51 -13.77
CA ASP A 160 -2.50 11.41 -12.80
C ASP A 160 -2.48 10.04 -13.50
N HIS A 161 -1.97 10.01 -14.74
CA HIS A 161 -1.73 8.79 -15.51
C HIS A 161 -0.26 8.35 -15.42
N PHE A 162 0.14 7.36 -16.23
CA PHE A 162 1.39 6.60 -16.09
C PHE A 162 2.65 7.47 -15.98
N GLY A 163 2.74 8.59 -16.69
CA GLY A 163 3.88 9.51 -16.62
C GLY A 163 4.08 10.15 -15.24
N ARG A 164 3.03 10.21 -14.40
CA ARG A 164 3.11 10.74 -13.04
C ARG A 164 4.00 9.91 -12.12
N ILE A 165 4.20 8.63 -12.44
CA ILE A 165 5.11 7.73 -11.71
C ILE A 165 6.52 8.33 -11.70
N PHE A 166 7.01 8.75 -12.87
CA PHE A 166 8.36 9.30 -13.04
C PHE A 166 8.50 10.69 -12.43
N TYR A 167 7.46 11.51 -12.56
CA TYR A 167 7.39 12.80 -11.89
C TYR A 167 7.53 12.65 -10.37
N ASN A 168 6.80 11.71 -9.78
CA ASN A 168 6.86 11.44 -8.35
C ASN A 168 8.24 10.87 -7.94
N GLN A 169 8.81 9.92 -8.70
CA GLN A 169 10.16 9.38 -8.44
C GLN A 169 11.20 10.50 -8.37
N ALA A 170 11.25 11.37 -9.39
CA ALA A 170 12.20 12.49 -9.43
C ALA A 170 12.01 13.46 -8.25
N ARG A 171 10.77 13.74 -7.86
CA ARG A 171 10.48 14.63 -6.72
C ARG A 171 10.82 14.00 -5.37
N MET A 172 10.55 12.72 -5.19
CA MET A 172 10.90 11.99 -3.97
C MET A 172 12.42 11.87 -3.83
N SER A 173 13.13 11.51 -4.90
CA SER A 173 14.61 11.52 -4.92
C SER A 173 15.17 12.90 -4.57
N ALA A 174 14.63 13.98 -5.15
CA ALA A 174 15.03 15.36 -4.80
C ALA A 174 14.74 15.76 -3.33
N LYS A 175 13.81 15.07 -2.65
CA LYS A 175 13.52 15.22 -1.22
C LYS A 175 14.41 14.33 -0.32
N GLY A 176 15.30 13.52 -0.91
CA GLY A 176 16.11 12.55 -0.18
C GLY A 176 15.37 11.27 0.19
N ILE A 177 14.23 10.99 -0.46
CA ILE A 177 13.51 9.72 -0.30
C ILE A 177 13.99 8.77 -1.38
N ALA A 178 14.78 7.77 -0.97
CA ALA A 178 15.48 6.90 -1.91
C ALA A 178 14.54 6.10 -2.82
N GLN A 179 14.92 6.00 -4.10
CA GLN A 179 14.23 5.26 -5.15
C GLN A 179 15.10 4.09 -5.60
N ILE A 180 14.68 2.85 -5.33
CA ILE A 180 15.43 1.64 -5.69
C ILE A 180 14.59 0.81 -6.65
N ALA A 181 15.14 0.46 -7.81
CA ALA A 181 14.50 -0.42 -8.78
C ALA A 181 15.22 -1.77 -8.88
N VAL A 182 14.41 -2.83 -9.00
CA VAL A 182 14.87 -4.20 -9.22
C VAL A 182 14.14 -4.74 -10.44
N VAL A 183 14.83 -4.82 -11.57
CA VAL A 183 14.27 -5.28 -12.85
C VAL A 183 14.39 -6.80 -12.94
N MET A 184 13.27 -7.46 -12.72
CA MET A 184 13.16 -8.92 -12.60
C MET A 184 12.38 -9.53 -13.77
N GLY A 185 12.34 -8.83 -14.90
CA GLY A 185 11.66 -9.23 -16.12
C GLY A 185 11.59 -8.11 -17.15
N SER A 186 10.52 -8.08 -17.95
CA SER A 186 10.34 -7.08 -19.01
C SER A 186 10.13 -5.69 -18.42
N CYS A 187 10.75 -4.68 -19.02
CA CYS A 187 10.58 -3.26 -18.69
C CYS A 187 10.61 -2.43 -19.99
N THR A 188 9.45 -2.28 -20.62
CA THR A 188 9.34 -1.72 -21.98
C THR A 188 8.66 -0.35 -22.01
N ALA A 189 9.04 0.47 -23.00
CA ALA A 189 8.46 1.77 -23.32
C ALA A 189 8.45 2.70 -22.10
N GLY A 190 7.28 3.20 -21.69
CA GLY A 190 7.19 4.06 -20.53
C GLY A 190 7.77 3.40 -19.26
N GLY A 191 7.59 2.09 -19.09
CA GLY A 191 8.06 1.38 -17.89
C GLY A 191 9.57 1.49 -17.70
N ALA A 192 10.34 1.65 -18.78
CA ALA A 192 11.80 1.78 -18.76
C ALA A 192 12.30 2.97 -17.92
N TYR A 193 11.46 3.99 -17.69
CA TYR A 193 11.83 5.11 -16.82
C TYR A 193 11.78 4.78 -15.33
N VAL A 194 11.08 3.72 -14.90
CA VAL A 194 11.12 3.31 -13.48
C VAL A 194 12.55 2.99 -13.04
N PRO A 195 13.29 2.08 -13.71
CA PRO A 195 14.70 1.87 -13.40
C PRO A 195 15.58 3.06 -13.80
N ALA A 196 15.39 3.64 -14.99
CA ALA A 196 16.29 4.72 -15.44
C ALA A 196 16.24 6.00 -14.59
N MET A 197 15.20 6.19 -13.77
CA MET A 197 15.04 7.33 -12.86
C MET A 197 15.08 6.94 -11.37
N SER A 198 15.49 5.71 -11.06
CA SER A 198 15.79 5.29 -9.68
C SER A 198 17.22 5.66 -9.30
N ASP A 199 17.47 5.92 -8.02
CA ASP A 199 18.81 6.25 -7.49
C ASP A 199 19.74 5.04 -7.57
N VAL A 200 19.18 3.83 -7.46
CA VAL A 200 19.87 2.55 -7.60
C VAL A 200 19.00 1.58 -8.40
N THR A 201 19.58 0.98 -9.44
CA THR A 201 18.93 0.00 -10.31
C THR A 201 19.70 -1.31 -10.33
N ILE A 202 18.99 -2.38 -9.96
CA ILE A 202 19.45 -3.77 -10.02
C ILE A 202 18.73 -4.45 -11.18
N ILE A 203 19.43 -5.26 -11.98
CA ILE A 203 18.83 -6.02 -13.09
C ILE A 203 19.26 -7.49 -13.01
N VAL A 204 18.31 -8.40 -13.18
CA VAL A 204 18.60 -9.85 -13.23
C VAL A 204 19.13 -10.20 -14.62
N ARG A 205 20.30 -10.81 -14.72
CA ARG A 205 20.89 -11.26 -16.00
C ARG A 205 19.98 -12.25 -16.72
N ASP A 206 20.01 -12.26 -18.04
CA ASP A 206 19.31 -13.26 -18.87
C ASP A 206 17.78 -13.35 -18.58
N GLN A 207 17.21 -12.29 -17.98
CA GLN A 207 15.82 -12.25 -17.50
C GLN A 207 15.25 -10.84 -17.51
N GLY A 208 15.96 -9.89 -16.89
CA GLY A 208 15.62 -8.48 -16.85
C GLY A 208 15.97 -7.80 -18.17
N THR A 209 15.04 -6.99 -18.70
CA THR A 209 15.28 -6.23 -19.93
C THR A 209 14.70 -4.83 -19.81
N ILE A 210 15.41 -3.81 -20.30
CA ILE A 210 14.99 -2.40 -20.30
C ILE A 210 15.12 -1.84 -21.71
N PHE A 211 14.04 -1.30 -22.28
CA PHE A 211 14.11 -0.61 -23.57
C PHE A 211 12.91 0.30 -23.80
N LEU A 212 13.12 1.42 -24.51
CA LEU A 212 12.02 2.30 -24.94
C LEU A 212 11.16 1.67 -26.05
N ALA A 213 11.76 0.81 -26.88
CA ALA A 213 11.09 0.07 -27.93
C ALA A 213 11.61 -1.36 -27.92
N GLY A 214 10.74 -2.34 -27.65
CA GLY A 214 11.15 -3.74 -27.67
C GLY A 214 11.43 -4.28 -29.07
N PRO A 215 11.99 -5.49 -29.18
CA PRO A 215 12.35 -6.09 -30.47
C PRO A 215 11.24 -6.09 -31.53
N PRO A 216 9.96 -6.35 -31.21
CA PRO A 216 8.88 -6.26 -32.19
C PRO A 216 8.74 -4.87 -32.82
N LEU A 217 8.93 -3.81 -32.03
CA LEU A 217 8.80 -2.43 -32.49
C LEU A 217 10.04 -1.98 -33.26
N VAL A 218 11.24 -2.38 -32.83
CA VAL A 218 12.50 -2.13 -33.56
C VAL A 218 12.45 -2.75 -34.95
N LYS A 219 12.02 -4.03 -35.04
CA LYS A 219 11.85 -4.72 -36.31
C LYS A 219 10.83 -4.04 -37.22
N ALA A 220 9.70 -3.59 -36.67
CA ALA A 220 8.68 -2.90 -37.44
C ALA A 220 9.15 -1.54 -37.97
N ALA A 221 9.96 -0.81 -37.20
CA ALA A 221 10.42 0.53 -37.55
C ALA A 221 11.63 0.54 -38.50
N THR A 222 12.55 -0.42 -38.35
CA THR A 222 13.87 -0.38 -39.02
C THR A 222 14.19 -1.63 -39.86
N GLY A 223 13.45 -2.72 -39.66
CA GLY A 223 13.77 -4.04 -40.23
C GLY A 223 14.84 -4.82 -39.46
N GLU A 224 15.48 -4.22 -38.45
CA GLU A 224 16.51 -4.88 -37.63
C GLU A 224 15.92 -6.02 -36.79
N VAL A 225 16.62 -7.14 -36.74
CA VAL A 225 16.25 -8.31 -35.92
C VAL A 225 17.30 -8.46 -34.83
N VAL A 226 16.88 -8.16 -33.60
CA VAL A 226 17.71 -8.20 -32.39
C VAL A 226 16.95 -8.95 -31.29
N THR A 227 17.67 -9.66 -30.42
CA THR A 227 17.03 -10.33 -29.28
C THR A 227 16.73 -9.31 -28.17
N ALA A 228 15.89 -9.67 -27.20
CA ALA A 228 15.60 -8.78 -26.06
C ALA A 228 16.85 -8.56 -25.17
N GLU A 229 17.69 -9.60 -25.01
CA GLU A 229 18.94 -9.54 -24.24
C GLU A 229 19.98 -8.66 -24.94
N ASP A 230 20.15 -8.82 -26.25
CA ASP A 230 21.11 -8.01 -27.03
C ASP A 230 20.68 -6.54 -27.13
N LEU A 231 19.38 -6.27 -27.11
CA LEU A 231 18.84 -4.91 -27.21
C LEU A 231 18.93 -4.13 -25.90
N GLY A 232 18.69 -4.80 -24.77
CA GLY A 232 18.56 -4.12 -23.47
C GLY A 232 18.57 -5.07 -22.28
N GLY A 233 19.36 -6.14 -22.35
CA GLY A 233 19.55 -7.09 -21.26
C GLY A 233 20.43 -6.56 -20.13
N GLY A 234 20.71 -7.43 -19.16
CA GLY A 234 21.50 -7.09 -17.98
C GLY A 234 22.90 -6.61 -18.34
N ASP A 235 23.61 -7.36 -19.21
CA ASP A 235 24.97 -7.03 -19.63
C ASP A 235 25.04 -5.68 -20.38
N VAL A 236 24.07 -5.39 -21.25
CA VAL A 236 23.98 -4.11 -21.96
C VAL A 236 23.87 -2.93 -20.98
N HIS A 237 23.07 -3.08 -19.93
CA HIS A 237 22.80 -1.99 -19.00
C HIS A 237 23.83 -1.81 -17.90
N THR A 238 24.52 -2.87 -17.47
CA THR A 238 25.55 -2.78 -16.43
C THR A 238 26.97 -2.64 -16.96
N ARG A 239 27.23 -2.97 -18.24
CA ARG A 239 28.57 -2.88 -18.84
C ARG A 239 28.73 -1.77 -19.87
N LEU A 240 27.69 -1.47 -20.65
CA LEU A 240 27.80 -0.55 -21.80
C LEU A 240 27.12 0.79 -21.55
N SER A 241 25.84 0.79 -21.21
CA SER A 241 25.04 2.03 -21.13
C SER A 241 25.04 2.68 -19.75
N GLY A 242 25.18 1.90 -18.67
CA GLY A 242 25.10 2.40 -17.29
C GLY A 242 23.68 2.75 -16.82
N VAL A 243 22.64 2.24 -17.49
CA VAL A 243 21.24 2.42 -17.04
C VAL A 243 20.93 1.59 -15.78
N ALA A 244 21.67 0.51 -15.56
CA ALA A 244 21.59 -0.31 -14.35
C ALA A 244 22.95 -0.34 -13.66
N ASP A 245 22.94 -0.34 -12.33
CA ASP A 245 24.14 -0.22 -11.49
C ASP A 245 24.69 -1.59 -11.06
N MET A 246 23.80 -2.58 -10.92
CA MET A 246 24.13 -3.90 -10.40
C MET A 246 23.51 -5.01 -11.23
N LEU A 247 24.33 -6.01 -11.57
CA LEU A 247 23.91 -7.23 -12.25
C LEU A 247 23.69 -8.34 -11.22
N ALA A 248 22.46 -8.84 -11.14
CA ALA A 248 22.09 -9.98 -10.31
C ALA A 248 22.09 -11.28 -11.13
N GLU A 249 22.35 -12.40 -10.46
CA GLU A 249 22.42 -13.72 -11.11
C GLU A 249 21.02 -14.35 -11.23
N ASP A 250 20.15 -14.09 -10.25
CA ASP A 250 18.77 -14.56 -10.19
C ASP A 250 17.93 -13.63 -9.30
N ASP A 251 16.65 -13.97 -9.14
CA ASP A 251 15.72 -13.21 -8.29
C ASP A 251 16.19 -13.12 -6.84
N ALA A 252 16.77 -14.20 -6.27
CA ALA A 252 17.20 -14.21 -4.87
C ALA A 252 18.40 -13.28 -4.65
N HIS A 253 19.38 -13.31 -5.55
CA HIS A 253 20.51 -12.39 -5.54
C HIS A 253 20.06 -10.94 -5.71
N ALA A 254 19.11 -10.66 -6.61
CA ALA A 254 18.58 -9.32 -6.81
C ALA A 254 17.91 -8.75 -5.55
N LEU A 255 17.15 -9.57 -4.83
CA LEU A 255 16.54 -9.16 -3.55
C LEU A 255 17.60 -8.93 -2.47
N ALA A 256 18.66 -9.74 -2.42
CA ALA A 256 19.77 -9.51 -1.50
C ALA A 256 20.49 -8.17 -1.77
N LEU A 257 20.71 -7.83 -3.04
CA LEU A 257 21.27 -6.54 -3.44
C LEU A 257 20.32 -5.37 -3.10
N ALA A 258 19.01 -5.56 -3.27
CA ALA A 258 18.01 -4.55 -2.89
C ALA A 258 18.02 -4.30 -1.38
N ARG A 259 18.12 -5.36 -0.57
CA ARG A 259 18.31 -5.26 0.88
C ARG A 259 19.60 -4.51 1.21
N GLN A 260 20.70 -4.81 0.54
CA GLN A 260 21.96 -4.09 0.71
C GLN A 260 21.82 -2.60 0.40
N ALA A 261 21.16 -2.23 -0.70
CA ALA A 261 20.91 -0.85 -1.08
C ALA A 261 20.07 -0.10 -0.03
N VAL A 262 19.02 -0.73 0.53
CA VAL A 262 18.26 -0.16 1.65
C VAL A 262 19.14 0.00 2.90
N GLY A 263 19.96 -1.01 3.21
CA GLY A 263 20.86 -0.99 4.37
C GLY A 263 21.89 0.15 4.33
N SER A 264 22.25 0.65 3.14
CA SER A 264 23.22 1.73 2.97
C SER A 264 22.63 3.14 2.90
N LEU A 265 21.31 3.31 3.04
CA LEU A 265 20.65 4.62 2.90
C LEU A 265 21.05 5.66 3.96
N ASN A 266 21.70 5.24 5.04
CA ASN A 266 22.04 6.12 6.18
C ASN A 266 20.83 6.97 6.65
N HIS A 267 19.65 6.37 6.61
CA HIS A 267 18.39 7.02 6.90
C HIS A 267 18.01 6.82 8.37
N ALA A 268 17.57 7.88 9.02
CA ALA A 268 17.06 7.85 10.39
C ALA A 268 15.59 8.29 10.39
N LYS A 269 14.72 7.48 11.00
CA LYS A 269 13.31 7.83 11.17
C LYS A 269 13.20 9.07 12.07
N PRO A 270 12.56 10.16 11.62
CA PRO A 270 12.40 11.35 12.44
C PRO A 270 11.53 11.04 13.66
N GLN A 271 11.87 11.61 14.82
CA GLN A 271 11.01 11.57 16.00
C GLN A 271 9.84 12.54 15.80
N THR A 272 8.67 12.00 15.46
CA THR A 272 7.46 12.79 15.15
C THR A 272 6.60 13.09 16.38
N VAL A 273 6.55 12.14 17.32
CA VAL A 273 5.71 12.22 18.53
C VAL A 273 6.47 11.77 19.77
N GLN A 274 5.93 12.09 20.94
CA GLN A 274 6.39 11.55 22.22
C GLN A 274 5.70 10.21 22.47
N TRP A 275 6.40 9.13 22.14
CA TRP A 275 5.93 7.76 22.35
C TRP A 275 5.88 7.41 23.84
N VAL A 276 4.85 6.68 24.25
CA VAL A 276 4.75 6.07 25.59
C VAL A 276 4.77 4.55 25.49
N SER A 277 4.94 3.86 26.62
CA SER A 277 4.83 2.41 26.65
C SER A 277 3.41 1.97 26.24
N PRO A 278 3.28 1.06 25.26
CA PRO A 278 1.97 0.57 24.84
C PRO A 278 1.33 -0.27 25.96
N GLU A 279 0.00 -0.24 26.01
CA GLU A 279 -0.82 -1.09 26.87
C GLU A 279 -1.97 -1.64 26.02
N ASP A 280 -2.34 -2.91 26.19
CA ASP A 280 -3.51 -3.44 25.49
C ASP A 280 -4.81 -2.75 25.98
N PRO A 281 -5.86 -2.68 25.14
CA PRO A 281 -7.16 -2.20 25.58
C PRO A 281 -7.70 -3.03 26.76
N ALA A 282 -8.52 -2.42 27.62
CA ALA A 282 -9.13 -3.12 28.76
C ALA A 282 -10.30 -4.04 28.38
N TYR A 283 -10.74 -3.99 27.12
CA TYR A 283 -11.79 -4.82 26.56
C TYR A 283 -11.24 -5.52 25.32
N ASP A 284 -11.72 -6.73 25.04
CA ASP A 284 -11.21 -7.54 23.93
C ASP A 284 -11.54 -6.87 22.57
N PRO A 285 -10.53 -6.55 21.73
CA PRO A 285 -10.76 -6.02 20.38
C PRO A 285 -11.66 -6.90 19.50
N GLU A 286 -11.70 -8.22 19.74
CA GLU A 286 -12.57 -9.14 19.00
C GLU A 286 -14.07 -8.88 19.25
N GLU A 287 -14.42 -8.17 20.33
CA GLU A 287 -15.79 -7.74 20.59
C GLU A 287 -16.30 -6.66 19.63
N LEU A 288 -15.42 -6.01 18.86
CA LEU A 288 -15.83 -4.99 17.86
C LEU A 288 -16.86 -5.52 16.87
N LEU A 289 -16.76 -6.80 16.48
CA LEU A 289 -17.72 -7.47 15.60
C LEU A 289 -19.12 -7.59 16.23
N SER A 290 -19.22 -7.55 17.54
CA SER A 290 -20.50 -7.61 18.25
C SER A 290 -21.02 -6.22 18.65
N VAL A 291 -20.12 -5.27 18.89
CA VAL A 291 -20.44 -3.90 19.33
C VAL A 291 -21.10 -3.09 18.22
N VAL A 292 -20.57 -3.15 17.00
CA VAL A 292 -21.02 -2.27 15.90
C VAL A 292 -22.27 -2.87 15.24
N PRO A 293 -23.43 -2.19 15.26
CA PRO A 293 -24.61 -2.66 14.54
C PRO A 293 -24.36 -2.72 13.03
N THR A 294 -24.88 -3.76 12.37
CA THR A 294 -24.78 -3.89 10.91
C THR A 294 -25.85 -3.10 10.15
N ASP A 295 -26.96 -2.77 10.81
CA ASP A 295 -27.94 -1.82 10.28
C ASP A 295 -27.48 -0.39 10.59
N PRO A 296 -27.13 0.44 9.59
CA PRO A 296 -26.61 1.79 9.81
C PRO A 296 -27.63 2.74 10.46
N ARG A 297 -28.89 2.34 10.58
CA ARG A 297 -29.95 3.11 11.26
C ARG A 297 -29.99 2.86 12.76
N VAL A 298 -29.35 1.79 13.24
CA VAL A 298 -29.32 1.46 14.67
C VAL A 298 -28.20 2.28 15.34
N PRO A 299 -28.53 3.22 16.24
CA PRO A 299 -27.52 4.00 16.94
C PRO A 299 -26.76 3.11 17.93
N TYR A 300 -25.49 3.43 18.13
CA TYR A 300 -24.65 2.88 19.20
C TYR A 300 -23.71 3.97 19.70
N ASP A 301 -23.16 3.80 20.91
CA ASP A 301 -22.14 4.73 21.42
C ASP A 301 -20.77 4.41 20.82
N ILE A 302 -20.23 5.34 20.03
CA ILE A 302 -18.91 5.21 19.41
C ILE A 302 -17.78 5.04 20.43
N ARG A 303 -18.00 5.42 21.70
CA ARG A 303 -17.05 5.17 22.78
C ARG A 303 -16.80 3.69 23.02
N GLU A 304 -17.74 2.81 22.70
CA GLU A 304 -17.55 1.35 22.79
C GLU A 304 -16.49 0.85 21.79
N VAL A 305 -16.39 1.48 20.61
CA VAL A 305 -15.32 1.20 19.65
C VAL A 305 -13.99 1.76 20.15
N ILE A 306 -13.99 3.02 20.62
CA ILE A 306 -12.78 3.66 21.16
C ILE A 306 -12.19 2.82 22.31
N ALA A 307 -13.02 2.34 23.22
CA ALA A 307 -12.61 1.54 24.36
C ALA A 307 -11.89 0.23 23.99
N ARG A 308 -12.15 -0.33 22.80
CA ARG A 308 -11.54 -1.58 22.30
C ARG A 308 -10.33 -1.36 21.40
N VAL A 309 -9.98 -0.10 21.14
CA VAL A 309 -8.88 0.26 20.23
C VAL A 309 -7.74 0.96 20.96
N VAL A 310 -8.03 1.85 21.91
CA VAL A 310 -7.01 2.68 22.57
C VAL A 310 -6.38 2.01 23.78
N ASP A 311 -5.13 2.38 24.07
CA ASP A 311 -4.32 1.79 25.13
C ASP A 311 -4.98 1.93 26.51
N GLY A 312 -5.16 0.80 27.20
CA GLY A 312 -5.82 0.72 28.51
C GLY A 312 -7.27 1.21 28.52
N SER A 313 -7.92 1.35 27.35
CA SER A 313 -9.23 1.98 27.17
C SER A 313 -9.31 3.38 27.77
N ARG A 314 -8.21 4.12 27.76
CA ARG A 314 -8.14 5.48 28.31
C ARG A 314 -8.43 6.52 27.23
N PHE A 315 -9.43 7.34 27.49
CA PHE A 315 -9.85 8.43 26.63
C PHE A 315 -10.08 9.70 27.45
N ASP A 316 -9.44 10.78 27.03
CA ASP A 316 -9.61 12.11 27.62
C ASP A 316 -10.51 12.94 26.71
N GLU A 317 -11.82 12.82 26.94
CA GLU A 317 -12.83 13.43 26.08
C GLU A 317 -12.82 14.97 26.17
N PHE A 318 -12.77 15.60 25.01
CA PHE A 318 -12.85 17.04 24.84
C PHE A 318 -14.30 17.47 24.61
N LYS A 319 -14.75 18.51 25.35
CA LYS A 319 -16.13 19.03 25.29
C LYS A 319 -17.20 17.90 25.34
N PRO A 320 -17.21 17.05 26.39
CA PRO A 320 -18.13 15.90 26.46
C PRO A 320 -19.62 16.28 26.51
N ARG A 321 -19.94 17.54 26.85
CA ARG A 321 -21.33 18.05 27.03
C ARG A 321 -21.75 19.07 25.97
N PHE A 322 -21.06 19.10 24.83
CA PHE A 322 -21.32 20.05 23.73
C PHE A 322 -21.11 19.34 22.40
N GLY A 323 -22.05 19.49 21.46
CA GLY A 323 -21.98 18.80 20.16
C GLY A 323 -21.83 17.28 20.32
N GLU A 324 -22.68 16.66 21.14
CA GLU A 324 -22.54 15.26 21.60
C GLU A 324 -22.61 14.20 20.48
N THR A 325 -23.10 14.58 19.29
CA THR A 325 -23.11 13.75 18.09
C THR A 325 -21.73 13.63 17.42
N LEU A 326 -20.72 14.35 17.92
CA LEU A 326 -19.32 14.18 17.56
C LEU A 326 -18.48 14.01 18.83
N VAL A 327 -17.91 12.83 19.01
CA VAL A 327 -17.00 12.53 20.11
C VAL A 327 -15.60 12.92 19.69
N THR A 328 -14.94 13.72 20.52
CA THR A 328 -13.53 14.11 20.30
C THR A 328 -12.74 13.96 21.58
N GLY A 329 -11.46 13.59 21.47
CA GLY A 329 -10.63 13.42 22.67
C GLY A 329 -9.27 12.83 22.37
N PHE A 330 -8.42 12.84 23.38
CA PHE A 330 -7.04 12.34 23.29
C PHE A 330 -6.94 10.92 23.82
N ALA A 331 -6.08 10.12 23.20
CA ALA A 331 -5.75 8.77 23.64
C ALA A 331 -4.32 8.40 23.23
N HIS A 332 -3.91 7.17 23.54
CA HIS A 332 -2.74 6.54 22.94
C HIS A 332 -3.16 5.29 22.18
N LEU A 333 -2.49 4.98 21.08
CA LEU A 333 -2.66 3.78 20.28
C LEU A 333 -1.30 3.14 20.04
N ARG A 334 -1.05 1.97 20.64
CA ARG A 334 0.26 1.31 20.65
C ARG A 334 1.39 2.28 21.06
N GLY A 335 1.13 3.10 22.07
CA GLY A 335 2.05 4.12 22.57
C GLY A 335 2.09 5.43 21.78
N CYS A 336 1.46 5.52 20.60
CA CYS A 336 1.37 6.76 19.82
C CYS A 336 0.28 7.68 20.40
N PRO A 337 0.56 8.93 20.79
CA PRO A 337 -0.50 9.87 21.14
C PRO A 337 -1.36 10.18 19.91
N VAL A 338 -2.68 10.12 20.06
CA VAL A 338 -3.64 10.38 18.98
C VAL A 338 -4.77 11.29 19.44
N GLY A 339 -5.27 12.12 18.53
CA GLY A 339 -6.52 12.85 18.65
C GLY A 339 -7.59 12.12 17.86
N ILE A 340 -8.66 11.68 18.51
CA ILE A 340 -9.75 10.94 17.87
C ILE A 340 -10.91 11.90 17.59
N VAL A 341 -11.46 11.80 16.39
CA VAL A 341 -12.70 12.48 15.96
C VAL A 341 -13.66 11.42 15.44
N ALA A 342 -14.77 11.20 16.14
CA ALA A 342 -15.61 10.03 15.94
C ALA A 342 -17.09 10.39 15.91
N ASN A 343 -17.81 9.98 14.86
CA ASN A 343 -19.24 10.27 14.73
C ASN A 343 -20.05 9.44 15.72
N ASN A 344 -21.03 10.08 16.36
CA ASN A 344 -21.97 9.47 17.31
C ASN A 344 -23.41 9.88 16.99
N GLY A 345 -23.68 10.19 15.72
CA GLY A 345 -24.95 10.73 15.23
C GLY A 345 -24.77 11.72 14.08
N VAL A 346 -25.86 12.39 13.71
CA VAL A 346 -25.90 13.46 12.69
C VAL A 346 -25.14 14.71 13.14
N LEU A 347 -24.56 15.48 12.20
CA LEU A 347 -23.69 16.62 12.54
C LEU A 347 -24.43 17.97 12.59
N PHE A 348 -24.62 18.50 13.81
CA PHE A 348 -25.08 19.88 14.00
C PHE A 348 -23.93 20.91 14.00
N SER A 349 -24.28 22.20 13.96
CA SER A 349 -23.32 23.32 13.99
C SER A 349 -22.36 23.23 15.19
N GLU A 350 -22.88 22.86 16.35
CA GLU A 350 -22.12 22.67 17.59
C GLU A 350 -21.08 21.56 17.44
N ALA A 351 -21.43 20.45 16.78
CA ALA A 351 -20.51 19.35 16.50
C ALA A 351 -19.38 19.80 15.56
N ALA A 352 -19.70 20.57 14.52
CA ALA A 352 -18.70 21.12 13.61
C ALA A 352 -17.75 22.11 14.33
N GLN A 353 -18.27 23.02 15.15
CA GLN A 353 -17.46 23.94 15.97
C GLN A 353 -16.57 23.20 16.98
N LYS A 354 -17.09 22.11 17.58
CA LYS A 354 -16.31 21.23 18.45
C LYS A 354 -15.17 20.56 17.70
N GLY A 355 -15.46 19.97 16.54
CA GLY A 355 -14.48 19.30 15.70
C GLY A 355 -13.36 20.24 15.23
N ALA A 356 -13.72 21.42 14.74
CA ALA A 356 -12.76 22.43 14.28
C ALA A 356 -11.77 22.82 15.39
N HIS A 357 -12.27 23.23 16.56
CA HIS A 357 -11.42 23.56 17.70
C HIS A 357 -10.54 22.38 18.12
N PHE A 358 -11.07 21.15 18.11
CA PHE A 358 -10.27 19.98 18.48
C PHE A 358 -9.13 19.71 17.49
N VAL A 359 -9.39 19.85 16.18
CA VAL A 359 -8.37 19.72 15.14
C VAL A 359 -7.29 20.80 15.28
N GLU A 360 -7.66 22.04 15.61
CA GLU A 360 -6.71 23.13 15.90
C GLU A 360 -5.78 22.77 17.06
N LEU A 361 -6.32 22.19 18.14
CA LEU A 361 -5.51 21.73 19.29
C LEU A 361 -4.55 20.60 18.92
N CYS A 362 -5.00 19.61 18.14
CA CYS A 362 -4.14 18.52 17.68
C CYS A 362 -3.01 19.05 16.79
N SER A 363 -3.34 19.97 15.88
CA SER A 363 -2.38 20.61 14.97
C SER A 363 -1.35 21.43 15.74
N GLN A 364 -1.78 22.23 16.72
CA GLN A 364 -0.89 23.01 17.59
C GLN A 364 0.11 22.13 18.35
N ARG A 365 -0.30 20.90 18.70
CA ARG A 365 0.47 19.97 19.53
C ARG A 365 1.21 18.90 18.71
N ASN A 366 1.11 18.93 17.38
CA ASN A 366 1.63 17.89 16.48
C ASN A 366 1.15 16.47 16.85
N ILE A 367 -0.13 16.34 17.19
CA ILE A 367 -0.76 15.05 17.52
C ILE A 367 -1.48 14.51 16.27
N PRO A 368 -1.15 13.28 15.81
CA PRO A 368 -1.86 12.62 14.72
C PRO A 368 -3.37 12.51 14.96
N LEU A 369 -4.15 12.70 13.91
CA LEU A 369 -5.61 12.59 13.95
C LEU A 369 -6.07 11.23 13.44
N VAL A 370 -7.05 10.64 14.14
CA VAL A 370 -7.76 9.44 13.72
C VAL A 370 -9.25 9.78 13.60
N PHE A 371 -9.79 9.59 12.40
CA PHE A 371 -11.21 9.81 12.14
C PHE A 371 -11.95 8.46 12.11
N LEU A 372 -12.95 8.29 12.98
CA LEU A 372 -13.84 7.14 12.98
C LEU A 372 -15.17 7.56 12.34
N GLN A 373 -15.32 7.24 11.05
CA GLN A 373 -16.43 7.72 10.25
C GLN A 373 -17.66 6.81 10.37
N ASN A 374 -18.74 7.38 10.89
CA ASN A 374 -20.07 6.78 10.91
C ASN A 374 -21.12 7.91 10.76
N ILE A 375 -21.17 8.49 9.56
CA ILE A 375 -21.90 9.73 9.30
C ILE A 375 -22.97 9.53 8.23
N THR A 376 -24.18 10.01 8.51
CA THR A 376 -25.31 9.97 7.58
C THR A 376 -25.65 11.33 6.98
N GLY A 377 -25.12 12.43 7.53
CA GLY A 377 -25.32 13.79 7.04
C GLY A 377 -25.13 14.86 8.11
N PHE A 378 -25.36 16.11 7.72
CA PHE A 378 -25.48 17.26 8.61
C PHE A 378 -26.91 17.44 9.08
#